data_AF-A0A7Y9EMF5-F1
#
_entry.id   AF-A0A7Y9EMF5-F1
#
_cell.length_a   1.000
_cell.length_b   1.000
_cell.length_c   1.000
_cell.angle_alpha   90.00
_cell.angle_beta   90.00
_cell.angle_gamma   90.00
#
_symmetry.space_group_name_H-M   'P 1'
#
loop_
_entity.id
_entity.type
_entity.pdbx_description
1 polymer ?
#
loop_
_entity_poly.entity_id
_entity_poly.type
_entity_poly.pdbx_seq_one_letter_code
_entity_poly.pdbx_strand_id
1 'polypeptide(L)'
;MQVIGVGFLRTGTTSLALALDRLGYGPCYNMRVLNAEPERAADWAAAMDGRTVDWGKVFAGYGCSVGSPGNAFWRDIVDAFPDAKVVLTVRDPQRWYDSAAQTMSAVLARPPLLVRVLSWRGPRRPDPQAQVLDRVQRTTWQREIGGEFGERAEMAERFARHVAEVKAYVPEDRLLVFEVKDGWAPLCAFLGQPVPDEPFPRENDAATFKRRQRQALKKRLRPRILATTAIATAAAVAWALHRKHHPSHPTEQPKDHRLSPSRRRSRRRAAAAWFSPFSAVPPSHSLPHLRVRRLGRFRWRSGFRGCVRSWR
;
A
#
# COMPACT_ATOMS: atom_id res chain seq x y z
N MET A 1 20.47 9.41 -16.91
CA MET A 1 19.29 10.10 -16.35
C MET A 1 19.58 11.58 -16.28
N GLN A 2 18.61 12.44 -16.60
CA GLN A 2 18.75 13.90 -16.72
C GLN A 2 18.00 14.68 -15.63
N VAL A 3 16.87 14.15 -15.12
CA VAL A 3 16.07 14.81 -14.09
C VAL A 3 15.72 13.85 -12.94
N ILE A 4 15.94 14.30 -11.70
CA ILE A 4 15.68 13.51 -10.49
C ILE A 4 14.59 14.21 -9.65
N GLY A 5 13.44 13.55 -9.49
CA GLY A 5 12.36 13.97 -8.63
C GLY A 5 12.48 13.38 -7.23
N VAL A 6 12.78 14.23 -6.25
CA VAL A 6 13.09 13.83 -4.86
C VAL A 6 11.97 14.13 -3.87
N GLY A 7 10.80 14.57 -4.35
CA GLY A 7 9.64 14.82 -3.50
C GLY A 7 9.00 13.54 -2.93
N PHE A 8 8.34 13.69 -1.78
CA PHE A 8 7.56 12.62 -1.16
C PHE A 8 6.34 12.24 -2.00
N LEU A 9 5.73 11.09 -1.70
CA LEU A 9 4.40 10.82 -2.24
C LEU A 9 3.42 11.97 -1.93
N ARG A 10 2.43 12.17 -2.81
CA ARG A 10 1.34 13.15 -2.65
C ARG A 10 1.73 14.63 -2.75
N THR A 11 2.93 14.95 -3.21
CA THR A 11 3.37 16.31 -3.60
C THR A 11 3.11 16.62 -5.08
N GLY A 12 2.48 15.69 -5.82
CA GLY A 12 2.21 15.83 -7.25
C GLY A 12 3.21 15.13 -8.17
N THR A 13 3.98 14.18 -7.63
CA THR A 13 4.94 13.33 -8.37
C THR A 13 4.44 12.75 -9.69
N THR A 14 3.20 12.25 -9.76
CA THR A 14 2.64 11.73 -11.03
C THR A 14 2.41 12.83 -12.07
N SER A 15 2.01 14.03 -11.64
CA SER A 15 1.85 15.18 -12.53
C SER A 15 3.19 15.69 -13.03
N LEU A 16 4.21 15.71 -12.15
CA LEU A 16 5.59 15.99 -12.54
C LEU A 16 6.13 14.97 -13.55
N ALA A 17 5.92 13.66 -13.32
CA ALA A 17 6.38 12.62 -14.26
C ALA A 17 5.79 12.82 -15.67
N LEU A 18 4.49 13.11 -15.76
CA LEU A 18 3.85 13.43 -17.04
C LEU A 18 4.40 14.71 -17.67
N ALA A 19 4.65 15.75 -16.87
CA ALA A 19 5.23 16.99 -17.38
C ALA A 19 6.63 16.74 -17.97
N LEU A 20 7.46 15.96 -17.28
CA LEU A 20 8.81 15.60 -17.74
C LEU A 20 8.76 14.74 -19.01
N ASP A 21 7.82 13.79 -19.11
CA ASP A 21 7.61 13.01 -20.33
C ASP A 21 7.30 13.94 -21.52
N ARG A 22 6.41 14.93 -21.34
CA ARG A 22 6.04 15.90 -22.39
C ARG A 22 7.18 16.84 -22.78
N LEU A 23 8.07 17.16 -21.84
CA LEU A 23 9.27 17.96 -22.08
C LEU A 23 10.42 17.14 -22.69
N GLY A 24 10.21 15.85 -23.00
CA GLY A 24 11.21 15.00 -23.65
C GLY A 24 12.23 14.37 -22.69
N TYR A 25 12.03 14.47 -21.38
CA TYR A 25 12.84 13.78 -20.37
C TYR A 25 12.30 12.38 -20.02
N GLY A 26 11.22 11.96 -20.67
CA GLY A 26 10.65 10.63 -20.52
C GLY A 26 11.48 9.54 -21.21
N PRO A 27 11.24 8.26 -20.87
CA PRO A 27 10.26 7.78 -19.89
C PRO A 27 10.69 8.01 -18.43
N CYS A 28 9.71 8.20 -17.54
CA CYS A 28 9.94 8.41 -16.10
C CYS A 28 9.92 7.12 -15.27
N TYR A 29 11.01 6.83 -14.56
CA TYR A 29 11.13 5.71 -13.63
C TYR A 29 10.32 5.96 -12.34
N ASN A 30 9.52 4.99 -11.91
CA ASN A 30 8.74 5.01 -10.67
C ASN A 30 8.24 3.60 -10.31
N MET A 31 7.51 3.44 -9.19
CA MET A 31 6.96 2.13 -8.77
C MET A 31 6.11 1.41 -9.83
N ARG A 32 5.51 2.10 -10.81
CA ARG A 32 4.75 1.43 -11.87
C ARG A 32 5.68 0.62 -12.79
N VAL A 33 6.86 1.17 -13.10
CA VAL A 33 7.91 0.46 -13.83
C VAL A 33 8.31 -0.79 -13.05
N LEU A 34 8.61 -0.64 -11.77
CA LEU A 34 9.05 -1.76 -10.93
C LEU A 34 7.98 -2.86 -10.79
N ASN A 35 6.70 -2.50 -10.81
CA ASN A 35 5.60 -3.49 -10.82
C ASN A 35 5.43 -4.21 -12.17
N ALA A 36 5.86 -3.58 -13.27
CA ALA A 36 5.80 -4.16 -14.62
C ALA A 36 7.04 -4.99 -14.95
N GLU A 37 8.20 -4.59 -14.42
CA GLU A 37 9.53 -5.20 -14.60
C GLU A 37 10.10 -5.61 -13.22
N PRO A 38 9.49 -6.61 -12.56
CA PRO A 38 9.79 -6.98 -11.18
C PRO A 38 11.22 -7.53 -10.97
N GLU A 39 11.93 -7.91 -12.03
CA GLU A 39 13.33 -8.35 -12.02
C GLU A 39 14.29 -7.24 -11.60
N ARG A 40 13.93 -5.98 -11.86
CA ARG A 40 14.68 -4.80 -11.42
C ARG A 40 14.65 -4.61 -9.91
N ALA A 41 13.74 -5.27 -9.20
CA ALA A 41 13.63 -5.15 -7.74
C ALA A 41 14.82 -5.75 -6.99
N ALA A 42 15.61 -6.62 -7.63
CA ALA A 42 16.83 -7.18 -7.05
C ALA A 42 17.89 -6.10 -6.77
N ASP A 43 18.10 -5.17 -7.70
CA ASP A 43 19.05 -4.07 -7.53
C ASP A 43 18.59 -3.15 -6.37
N TRP A 44 17.28 -2.89 -6.25
CA TRP A 44 16.73 -2.14 -5.11
C TRP A 44 16.89 -2.87 -3.77
N ALA A 45 16.68 -4.19 -3.74
CA ALA A 45 16.93 -4.97 -2.54
C ALA A 45 18.41 -4.96 -2.14
N ALA A 46 19.33 -4.98 -3.11
CA ALA A 46 20.75 -4.83 -2.85
C ALA A 46 21.08 -3.46 -2.23
N ALA A 47 20.53 -2.37 -2.78
CA ALA A 47 20.68 -1.02 -2.20
C ALA A 47 20.16 -0.97 -0.74
N MET A 48 19.07 -1.68 -0.45
CA MET A 48 18.48 -1.77 0.89
C MET A 48 19.35 -2.55 1.88
N ASP A 49 20.12 -3.52 1.39
CA ASP A 49 21.10 -4.27 2.18
C ASP A 49 22.40 -3.47 2.40
N GLY A 50 22.47 -2.22 1.93
CA GLY A 50 23.68 -1.39 2.00
C GLY A 50 24.76 -1.81 1.01
N ARG A 51 24.43 -2.64 0.01
CA ARG A 51 25.37 -3.02 -1.04
C ARG A 51 25.45 -1.91 -2.09
N THR A 52 26.64 -1.75 -2.66
CA THR A 52 26.85 -0.87 -3.81
C THR A 52 26.00 -1.33 -4.99
N VAL A 53 25.29 -0.38 -5.61
CA VAL A 53 24.43 -0.61 -6.76
C VAL A 53 24.86 0.31 -7.87
N ASP A 54 24.91 -0.22 -9.09
CA ASP A 54 25.11 0.59 -10.29
C ASP A 54 23.81 1.31 -10.65
N TRP A 55 23.69 2.56 -10.22
CA TRP A 55 22.53 3.40 -10.52
C TRP A 55 22.37 3.68 -12.01
N GLY A 56 23.47 3.70 -12.78
CA GLY A 56 23.44 3.82 -14.24
C GLY A 56 22.69 2.66 -14.88
N LYS A 57 22.97 1.43 -14.43
CA LYS A 57 22.23 0.21 -14.82
C LYS A 57 20.77 0.27 -14.37
N VAL A 58 20.49 0.67 -13.12
CA VAL A 58 19.11 0.72 -12.58
C VAL A 58 18.21 1.62 -13.43
N PHE A 59 18.72 2.78 -13.83
CA PHE A 59 17.98 3.79 -14.60
C PHE A 59 18.28 3.76 -16.10
N ALA A 60 18.92 2.71 -16.61
CA ALA A 60 19.20 2.56 -18.03
C ALA A 60 17.89 2.60 -18.84
N GLY A 61 17.83 3.50 -19.83
CA GLY A 61 16.64 3.74 -20.66
C GLY A 61 15.64 4.75 -20.09
N TYR A 62 15.90 5.34 -18.91
CA TYR A 62 15.02 6.32 -18.27
C TYR A 62 15.68 7.70 -18.19
N GLY A 63 15.01 8.71 -18.75
CA GLY A 63 15.48 10.10 -18.75
C GLY A 63 15.22 10.81 -17.42
N CYS A 64 14.25 10.34 -16.63
CA CYS A 64 13.97 10.87 -15.30
C CYS A 64 13.48 9.81 -14.33
N SER A 65 13.53 10.10 -13.03
CA SER A 65 13.00 9.26 -11.95
C SER A 65 12.21 10.12 -10.97
N VAL A 66 10.99 9.71 -10.62
CA VAL A 66 10.13 10.50 -9.73
C VAL A 66 9.40 9.59 -8.75
N GLY A 67 9.48 9.94 -7.46
CA GLY A 67 8.82 9.21 -6.38
C GLY A 67 9.48 7.86 -6.12
N SER A 68 8.72 6.94 -5.52
CA SER A 68 9.25 5.67 -5.05
C SER A 68 9.68 4.75 -6.22
N PRO A 69 10.71 3.91 -6.03
CA PRO A 69 11.59 3.86 -4.84
C PRO A 69 12.70 4.93 -4.85
N GLY A 70 12.91 5.66 -5.96
CA GLY A 70 14.03 6.59 -6.15
C GLY A 70 14.11 7.70 -5.11
N ASN A 71 12.98 8.30 -4.73
CA ASN A 71 12.96 9.34 -3.69
C ASN A 71 13.48 8.86 -2.31
N ALA A 72 13.42 7.56 -1.99
CA ALA A 72 13.95 7.02 -0.74
C ALA A 72 15.48 6.78 -0.76
N PHE A 73 16.10 6.88 -1.93
CA PHE A 73 17.53 6.75 -2.18
C PHE A 73 18.09 8.01 -2.85
N TRP A 74 17.43 9.14 -2.62
CA TRP A 74 17.68 10.35 -3.38
C TRP A 74 19.14 10.83 -3.28
N ARG A 75 19.80 10.67 -2.12
CA ARG A 75 21.22 11.05 -1.94
C ARG A 75 22.13 10.23 -2.88
N ASP A 76 22.03 8.91 -2.78
CA ASP A 76 22.81 7.98 -3.60
C ASP A 76 22.60 8.23 -5.10
N ILE A 77 21.37 8.57 -5.50
CA ILE A 77 21.01 8.85 -6.89
C ILE A 77 21.51 10.23 -7.34
N VAL A 78 21.40 11.26 -6.48
CA VAL A 78 21.91 12.61 -6.77
C VAL A 78 23.42 12.61 -6.96
N ASP A 79 24.13 11.80 -6.17
CA ASP A 79 25.58 11.64 -6.25
C ASP A 79 25.99 10.87 -7.51
N ALA A 80 25.22 9.82 -7.88
CA ALA A 80 25.51 9.01 -9.05
C ALA A 80 25.25 9.73 -10.39
N PHE A 81 24.45 10.79 -10.39
CA PHE A 81 24.16 11.59 -11.58
C PHE A 81 24.43 13.09 -11.30
N PRO A 82 25.70 13.51 -11.27
CA PRO A 82 26.09 14.87 -10.87
C PRO A 82 25.54 15.96 -11.80
N ASP A 83 25.37 15.65 -13.09
CA ASP A 83 24.87 16.57 -14.10
C ASP A 83 23.34 16.66 -14.15
N ALA A 84 22.64 15.78 -13.43
CA ALA A 84 21.18 15.76 -13.44
C ALA A 84 20.59 16.91 -12.61
N LYS A 85 19.61 17.59 -13.20
CA LYS A 85 18.78 18.58 -12.50
C LYS A 85 17.89 17.88 -11.48
N VAL A 86 17.71 18.48 -10.32
CA VAL A 86 16.94 17.91 -9.20
C VAL A 86 15.69 18.74 -8.97
N VAL A 87 14.53 18.09 -8.91
CA VAL A 87 13.22 18.72 -8.65
C VAL A 87 12.67 18.19 -7.32
N LEU A 88 12.65 19.06 -6.31
CA LEU A 88 12.00 18.81 -5.03
C LEU A 88 10.57 19.32 -5.09
N THR A 89 9.61 18.40 -5.27
CA THR A 89 8.19 18.77 -5.19
C THR A 89 7.77 18.97 -3.73
N VAL A 90 7.22 20.14 -3.43
CA VAL A 90 6.78 20.51 -2.07
C VAL A 90 5.28 20.80 -2.04
N ARG A 91 4.75 20.91 -0.84
CA ARG A 91 3.37 21.28 -0.53
C ARG A 91 3.34 21.80 0.90
N ASP A 92 2.32 22.58 1.25
CA ASP A 92 2.00 22.85 2.65
C ASP A 92 1.93 21.52 3.46
N PRO A 93 2.70 21.37 4.56
CA PRO A 93 2.79 20.10 5.30
C PRO A 93 1.44 19.60 5.81
N GLN A 94 0.54 20.50 6.21
CA GLN A 94 -0.78 20.12 6.72
C GLN A 94 -1.68 19.57 5.62
N ARG A 95 -1.75 20.25 4.47
CA ARG A 95 -2.46 19.78 3.29
C ARG A 95 -1.84 18.52 2.68
N TRP A 96 -0.51 18.37 2.79
CA TRP A 96 0.15 17.13 2.40
C TRP A 96 -0.31 15.98 3.28
N TYR A 97 -0.34 16.15 4.61
CA TYR A 97 -0.81 15.13 5.53
C TYR A 97 -2.24 14.68 5.21
N ASP A 98 -3.17 15.61 4.96
CA ASP A 98 -4.56 15.27 4.60
C ASP A 98 -4.63 14.34 3.37
N SER A 99 -3.83 14.64 2.36
CA SER A 99 -3.75 13.86 1.12
C SER A 99 -3.07 12.51 1.34
N ALA A 100 -2.01 12.49 2.15
CA ALA A 100 -1.28 11.28 2.50
C ALA A 100 -2.14 10.33 3.33
N ALA A 101 -2.79 10.81 4.39
CA ALA A 101 -3.68 10.05 5.26
C ALA A 101 -4.82 9.38 4.48
N GLN A 102 -5.47 10.09 3.56
CA GLN A 102 -6.53 9.53 2.71
C GLN A 102 -6.04 8.42 1.77
N THR A 103 -4.81 8.52 1.30
CA THR A 103 -4.23 7.54 0.38
C THR A 103 -3.73 6.32 1.15
N MET A 104 -3.01 6.54 2.26
CA MET A 104 -2.45 5.47 3.09
C MET A 104 -3.55 4.67 3.78
N SER A 105 -4.61 5.32 4.29
CA SER A 105 -5.76 4.60 4.86
C SER A 105 -6.41 3.66 3.86
N ALA A 106 -6.49 4.04 2.58
CA ALA A 106 -7.02 3.18 1.52
C ALA A 106 -6.07 2.03 1.15
N VAL A 107 -4.76 2.25 1.19
CA VAL A 107 -3.74 1.23 0.87
C VAL A 107 -3.60 0.20 1.99
N LEU A 108 -3.64 0.65 3.24
CA LEU A 108 -3.49 -0.18 4.44
C LEU A 108 -4.81 -0.81 4.91
N ALA A 109 -5.96 -0.34 4.42
CA ALA A 109 -7.26 -0.90 4.77
C ALA A 109 -7.35 -2.40 4.46
N ARG A 110 -7.74 -3.19 5.46
CA ARG A 110 -7.97 -4.62 5.29
C ARG A 110 -9.14 -4.83 4.31
N PRO A 111 -8.96 -5.60 3.21
CA PRO A 111 -10.03 -5.83 2.27
C PRO A 111 -11.24 -6.53 2.93
N PRO A 112 -12.49 -6.23 2.51
CA PRO A 112 -13.69 -6.89 3.03
C PRO A 112 -13.61 -8.41 2.91
N LEU A 113 -14.30 -9.14 3.81
CA LEU A 113 -14.29 -10.61 3.83
C LEU A 113 -14.65 -11.22 2.47
N LEU A 114 -15.69 -10.69 1.81
CA LEU A 114 -16.12 -11.15 0.49
C LEU A 114 -15.00 -11.03 -0.56
N VAL A 115 -14.29 -9.89 -0.57
CA VAL A 115 -13.14 -9.70 -1.47
C VAL A 115 -12.04 -10.70 -1.14
N ARG A 116 -11.76 -10.95 0.14
CA ARG A 116 -10.75 -11.93 0.57
C ARG A 116 -11.11 -13.34 0.12
N VAL A 117 -12.36 -13.76 0.27
CA VAL A 117 -12.86 -15.06 -0.18
C VAL A 117 -12.77 -15.18 -1.70
N LEU A 118 -13.32 -14.22 -2.45
CA LEU A 118 -13.29 -14.24 -3.91
C LEU A 118 -11.88 -14.07 -4.50
N SER A 119 -10.95 -13.44 -3.78
CA SER A 119 -9.55 -13.27 -4.21
C SER A 119 -8.61 -14.36 -3.68
N TRP A 120 -9.10 -15.28 -2.84
CA TRP A 120 -8.33 -16.40 -2.32
C TRP A 120 -7.86 -17.30 -3.48
N ARG A 121 -6.61 -17.77 -3.41
CA ARG A 121 -5.98 -18.63 -4.44
C ARG A 121 -5.48 -19.94 -3.81
N GLY A 122 -5.97 -20.31 -2.63
CA GLY A 122 -5.36 -21.35 -1.81
C GLY A 122 -4.00 -20.91 -1.24
N PRO A 123 -3.21 -21.83 -0.66
CA PRO A 123 -1.83 -21.59 -0.29
C PRO A 123 -1.03 -21.22 -1.55
N ARG A 124 -0.56 -19.98 -1.64
CA ARG A 124 0.36 -19.58 -2.71
C ARG A 124 1.75 -20.07 -2.33
N ARG A 125 2.48 -20.70 -3.26
CA ARG A 125 3.94 -20.77 -3.13
C ARG A 125 4.46 -19.34 -3.01
N PRO A 126 5.39 -19.04 -2.09
CA PRO A 126 5.97 -17.71 -1.97
C PRO A 126 6.59 -17.35 -3.31
N ASP A 127 6.07 -16.34 -3.99
CA ASP A 127 6.69 -15.79 -5.18
C ASP A 127 7.90 -14.96 -4.71
N PRO A 128 9.14 -15.37 -5.02
CA PRO A 128 10.33 -14.66 -4.55
C PRO A 128 10.34 -13.21 -5.04
N GLN A 129 9.86 -12.96 -6.26
CA GLN A 129 9.86 -11.64 -6.87
C GLN A 129 8.85 -10.71 -6.21
N ALA A 130 7.64 -11.22 -5.95
CA ALA A 130 6.62 -10.47 -5.21
C ALA A 130 7.07 -10.13 -3.77
N GLN A 131 7.84 -11.01 -3.11
CA GLN A 131 8.41 -10.73 -1.79
C GLN A 131 9.47 -9.63 -1.84
N VAL A 132 10.31 -9.62 -2.87
CA VAL A 132 11.30 -8.57 -3.07
C VAL A 132 10.62 -7.23 -3.33
N LEU A 133 9.59 -7.19 -4.18
CA LEU A 133 8.80 -5.98 -4.41
C LEU A 133 8.13 -5.44 -3.13
N ASP A 134 7.51 -6.33 -2.35
CA ASP A 134 6.90 -5.98 -1.08
C ASP A 134 7.93 -5.45 -0.07
N ARG A 135 9.12 -6.06 -0.03
CA ARG A 135 10.26 -5.57 0.75
C ARG A 135 10.70 -4.18 0.29
N VAL A 136 10.79 -3.95 -1.02
CA VAL A 136 11.15 -2.65 -1.58
C VAL A 136 10.16 -1.58 -1.13
N GLN A 137 8.88 -1.86 -1.30
CA GLN A 137 7.81 -0.93 -0.94
C GLN A 137 7.81 -0.62 0.57
N ARG A 138 7.94 -1.63 1.43
CA ARG A 138 8.02 -1.44 2.89
C ARG A 138 9.25 -0.63 3.30
N THR A 139 10.38 -0.86 2.67
CA THR A 139 11.62 -0.13 3.01
C THR A 139 11.57 1.32 2.53
N THR A 140 10.97 1.58 1.36
CA THR A 140 10.68 2.94 0.90
C THR A 140 9.79 3.67 1.91
N TRP A 141 8.72 3.04 2.40
CA TRP A 141 7.90 3.63 3.46
C TRP A 141 8.66 3.80 4.79
N GLN A 142 9.54 2.87 5.14
CA GLN A 142 10.40 3.00 6.32
C GLN A 142 11.26 4.26 6.25
N ARG A 143 11.85 4.54 5.09
CA ARG A 143 12.72 5.70 4.86
C ARG A 143 11.95 7.01 4.76
N GLU A 144 10.81 7.04 4.05
CA GLU A 144 10.03 8.27 3.85
C GLU A 144 9.24 8.66 5.11
N ILE A 145 8.56 7.71 5.74
CA ILE A 145 7.56 7.98 6.79
C ILE A 145 7.78 7.20 8.08
N GLY A 146 8.87 6.45 8.22
CA GLY A 146 9.16 5.68 9.44
C GLY A 146 8.45 4.33 9.54
N GLY A 147 7.82 3.88 8.45
CA GLY A 147 7.20 2.55 8.34
C GLY A 147 5.68 2.64 8.37
N GLU A 148 5.11 2.79 9.56
CA GLU A 148 3.68 3.04 9.73
C GLU A 148 3.38 4.53 9.56
N PHE A 149 2.22 4.84 8.97
CA PHE A 149 1.80 6.22 8.80
C PHE A 149 1.36 6.80 10.15
N GLY A 150 2.18 7.70 10.69
CA GLY A 150 2.01 8.24 12.03
C GLY A 150 1.04 9.42 12.13
N GLU A 151 1.05 10.03 13.31
CA GLU A 151 0.24 11.19 13.63
C GLU A 151 0.68 12.45 12.86
N ARG A 152 -0.24 13.40 12.73
CA ARG A 152 -0.07 14.62 11.93
C ARG A 152 1.21 15.40 12.21
N ALA A 153 1.51 15.63 13.49
CA ALA A 153 2.68 16.41 13.89
C ALA A 153 3.98 15.73 13.47
N GLU A 154 4.10 14.42 13.72
CA GLU A 154 5.28 13.64 13.37
C GLU A 154 5.50 13.61 11.84
N MET A 155 4.43 13.35 11.09
CA MET A 155 4.52 13.28 9.63
C MET A 155 4.86 14.64 9.02
N ALA A 156 4.28 15.73 9.53
CA ALA A 156 4.61 17.09 9.07
C ALA A 156 6.07 17.45 9.39
N GLU A 157 6.58 17.05 10.55
CA GLU A 157 7.99 17.24 10.93
C GLU A 157 8.93 16.45 10.01
N ARG A 158 8.61 15.18 9.72
CA ARG A 158 9.37 14.37 8.76
C ARG A 158 9.40 14.99 7.37
N PHE A 159 8.26 15.48 6.89
CA PHE A 159 8.17 16.16 5.61
C PHE A 159 9.05 17.42 5.59
N ALA A 160 8.96 18.26 6.62
CA ALA A 160 9.76 19.48 6.73
C ALA A 160 11.26 19.18 6.81
N ARG A 161 11.65 18.15 7.58
CA ARG A 161 13.03 17.67 7.68
C ARG A 161 13.56 17.19 6.32
N HIS A 162 12.80 16.39 5.58
CA HIS A 162 13.19 15.95 4.24
C HIS A 162 13.43 17.14 3.29
N VAL A 163 12.53 18.13 3.30
CA VAL A 163 12.68 19.34 2.48
C VAL A 163 13.96 20.10 2.86
N ALA A 164 14.22 20.27 4.16
CA ALA A 164 15.44 20.94 4.63
C ALA A 164 16.71 20.18 4.26
N GLU A 165 16.70 18.85 4.41
CA GLU A 165 17.83 17.99 4.07
C GLU A 165 18.17 18.04 2.58
N VAL A 166 17.17 18.00 1.70
CA VAL A 166 17.39 18.10 0.25
C VAL A 166 17.97 19.47 -0.12
N LYS A 167 17.41 20.55 0.44
CA LYS A 167 17.92 21.92 0.19
C LYS A 167 19.35 22.11 0.67
N ALA A 168 19.71 21.49 1.79
CA ALA A 168 21.06 21.59 2.34
C ALA A 168 22.09 20.75 1.58
N TYR A 169 21.65 19.67 0.93
CA TYR A 169 22.54 18.72 0.27
C TYR A 169 22.76 19.02 -1.21
N VAL A 170 21.70 19.42 -1.93
CA VAL A 170 21.75 19.62 -3.37
C VAL A 170 22.14 21.07 -3.68
N PRO A 171 23.17 21.32 -4.50
CA PRO A 171 23.53 22.68 -4.91
C PRO A 171 22.36 23.45 -5.55
N GLU A 172 22.22 24.72 -5.20
CA GLU A 172 21.06 25.56 -5.58
C GLU A 172 20.90 25.69 -7.11
N ASP A 173 22.00 25.73 -7.86
CA ASP A 173 22.03 25.86 -9.32
C ASP A 173 21.47 24.62 -10.06
N ARG A 174 21.42 23.47 -9.38
CA ARG A 174 20.79 22.23 -9.89
C ARG A 174 19.57 21.80 -9.07
N LEU A 175 19.02 22.64 -8.20
CA LEU A 175 17.83 22.35 -7.42
C LEU A 175 16.66 23.28 -7.75
N LEU A 176 15.52 22.71 -8.14
CA LEU A 176 14.24 23.40 -8.18
C LEU A 176 13.34 22.94 -7.05
N VAL A 177 12.93 23.87 -6.19
CA VAL A 177 11.85 23.67 -5.23
C VAL A 177 10.53 24.04 -5.91
N PHE A 178 9.63 23.07 -6.09
CA PHE A 178 8.50 23.19 -6.99
C PHE A 178 7.18 22.82 -6.33
N GLU A 179 6.18 23.72 -6.33
CA GLU A 179 4.80 23.31 -6.12
C GLU A 179 4.14 23.05 -7.47
N VAL A 180 3.53 21.87 -7.64
CA VAL A 180 2.90 21.49 -8.92
C VAL A 180 1.81 22.46 -9.40
N LYS A 181 1.24 23.26 -8.49
CA LYS A 181 0.27 24.32 -8.82
C LYS A 181 0.88 25.49 -9.59
N ASP A 182 2.20 25.64 -9.53
CA ASP A 182 2.94 26.74 -10.18
C ASP A 182 3.06 26.51 -11.70
N GLY A 183 2.76 25.29 -12.17
CA GLY A 183 2.62 24.98 -13.59
C GLY A 183 3.93 24.94 -14.36
N TRP A 184 3.87 25.26 -15.65
CA TRP A 184 4.99 25.09 -16.58
C TRP A 184 6.12 26.08 -16.36
N ALA A 185 5.81 27.35 -16.10
CA ALA A 185 6.77 28.44 -16.14
C ALA A 185 8.05 28.19 -15.32
N PRO A 186 7.99 27.88 -14.00
CA PRO A 186 9.20 27.63 -13.23
C PRO A 186 9.92 26.35 -13.61
N LEU A 187 9.19 25.30 -14.01
CA LEU A 187 9.77 24.02 -14.42
C LEU A 187 10.55 24.16 -15.74
N CYS A 188 9.94 24.78 -16.74
CA CYS A 188 10.53 25.03 -18.05
C CYS A 188 11.74 25.97 -17.95
N ALA A 189 11.65 27.05 -17.17
CA ALA A 189 12.76 27.96 -16.96
C ALA A 189 13.98 27.26 -16.35
N PHE A 190 13.75 26.42 -15.33
CA PHE A 190 14.83 25.66 -14.68
C PHE A 190 15.45 24.58 -15.59
N LEU A 191 14.65 23.95 -16.44
CA LEU A 191 15.09 22.91 -17.36
C LEU A 191 15.63 23.46 -18.70
N GLY A 192 15.52 24.76 -18.94
CA GLY A 192 15.92 25.39 -20.20
C GLY A 192 15.03 25.01 -21.39
N GLN A 193 13.75 24.73 -21.14
CA GLN A 193 12.78 24.31 -22.15
C GLN A 193 11.77 25.42 -22.48
N PRO A 194 11.19 25.44 -23.69
CA PRO A 194 10.05 26.30 -23.98
C PRO A 194 8.83 25.87 -23.15
N VAL A 195 7.95 26.83 -22.84
CA VAL A 195 6.67 26.55 -22.18
C VAL A 195 5.71 25.94 -23.22
N PRO A 196 5.16 24.73 -22.99
CA PRO A 196 4.16 24.15 -23.89
C PRO A 196 2.86 24.95 -23.93
N ASP A 197 2.21 25.02 -25.09
CA ASP A 197 0.88 25.60 -25.27
C ASP A 197 -0.23 24.61 -24.88
N GLU A 198 -0.20 24.17 -23.63
CA GLU A 198 -1.19 23.27 -23.05
C GLU A 198 -1.24 23.41 -21.52
N PRO A 199 -2.34 23.05 -20.85
CA PRO A 199 -2.40 23.09 -19.40
C PRO A 199 -1.43 22.09 -18.76
N PHE A 200 -0.82 22.50 -17.64
CA PHE A 200 0.06 21.63 -16.87
C PHE A 200 -0.68 20.34 -16.48
N PRO A 201 -0.08 19.15 -16.71
CA PRO A 201 -0.77 17.89 -16.49
C PRO A 201 -1.21 17.75 -15.04
N ARG A 202 -2.49 17.45 -14.84
CA ARG A 202 -3.07 17.27 -13.50
C ARG A 202 -3.55 15.84 -13.33
N GLU A 203 -2.63 14.98 -12.92
CA GLU A 203 -2.92 13.57 -12.65
C GLU A 203 -2.51 13.21 -11.23
N ASN A 204 -3.39 13.45 -10.25
CA ASN A 204 -3.36 12.80 -8.93
C ASN A 204 -4.58 13.15 -8.04
N ASP A 205 -5.74 13.41 -8.63
CA ASP A 205 -6.95 13.62 -7.84
C ASP A 205 -7.29 12.31 -7.08
N ALA A 206 -7.67 12.43 -5.81
CA ALA A 206 -7.95 11.29 -4.93
C ALA A 206 -9.08 10.38 -5.47
N ALA A 207 -10.04 10.93 -6.21
CA ALA A 207 -11.08 10.19 -6.91
C ALA A 207 -10.52 9.38 -8.08
N THR A 208 -9.54 9.88 -8.82
CA THR A 208 -8.83 9.10 -9.85
C THR A 208 -8.08 7.92 -9.24
N PHE A 209 -7.43 8.09 -8.09
CA PHE A 209 -6.81 6.99 -7.35
C PHE A 209 -7.84 5.95 -6.89
N LYS A 210 -8.95 6.39 -6.26
CA LYS A 210 -10.06 5.50 -5.84
C LYS A 210 -10.68 4.75 -7.04
N ARG A 211 -10.86 5.42 -8.18
CA ARG A 211 -11.37 4.82 -9.43
C ARG A 211 -10.44 3.72 -9.93
N ARG A 212 -9.13 3.97 -9.96
CA ARG A 212 -8.12 2.98 -10.37
C ARG A 212 -8.10 1.76 -9.44
N GLN A 213 -8.15 1.97 -8.12
CA GLN A 213 -8.26 0.85 -7.16
C GLN A 213 -9.51 0.00 -7.41
N ARG A 214 -10.68 0.64 -7.60
CA ARG A 214 -11.93 -0.06 -7.93
C ARG A 214 -11.82 -0.84 -9.24
N GLN A 215 -11.21 -0.27 -10.27
CA GLN A 215 -11.01 -0.94 -11.56
C GLN A 215 -10.05 -2.12 -11.48
N ALA A 216 -8.93 -1.97 -10.76
CA ALA A 216 -7.97 -3.05 -10.54
C ALA A 216 -8.62 -4.21 -9.77
N LEU A 217 -9.40 -3.89 -8.71
CA LEU A 217 -10.18 -4.88 -7.97
C LEU A 217 -11.21 -5.57 -8.87
N LYS A 218 -11.96 -4.80 -9.68
CA LYS A 218 -12.94 -5.35 -10.63
C LYS A 218 -12.28 -6.29 -11.64
N LYS A 219 -11.14 -5.91 -12.24
CA LYS A 219 -10.37 -6.78 -13.15
C LYS A 219 -9.94 -8.07 -12.47
N ARG A 220 -9.46 -7.99 -11.22
CA ARG A 220 -9.03 -9.15 -10.43
C ARG A 220 -10.19 -10.12 -10.09
N LEU A 221 -11.38 -9.59 -9.82
CA LEU A 221 -12.54 -10.38 -9.40
C LEU A 221 -13.41 -10.86 -10.57
N ARG A 222 -13.46 -10.14 -11.69
CA ARG A 222 -14.31 -10.41 -12.86
C ARG A 222 -14.30 -11.88 -13.32
N PRO A 223 -13.16 -12.54 -13.57
CA PRO A 223 -13.18 -13.92 -14.06
C PRO A 223 -13.84 -14.88 -13.06
N ARG A 224 -13.74 -14.60 -11.75
CA ARG A 224 -14.30 -15.46 -10.70
C ARG A 224 -15.76 -15.21 -10.46
N ILE A 225 -16.20 -13.95 -10.50
CA ILE A 225 -17.62 -13.63 -10.49
C ILE A 225 -18.29 -14.38 -11.63
N LEU A 226 -17.77 -14.27 -12.86
CA LEU A 226 -18.29 -14.98 -14.02
C LEU A 226 -18.33 -16.50 -13.82
N ALA A 227 -17.25 -17.11 -13.30
CA ALA A 227 -17.22 -18.54 -13.02
C ALA A 227 -18.25 -18.96 -11.97
N THR A 228 -18.37 -18.22 -10.85
CA THR A 228 -19.35 -18.53 -9.81
C THR A 228 -20.78 -18.36 -10.30
N THR A 229 -21.06 -17.33 -11.11
CA THR A 229 -22.39 -17.13 -11.69
C THR A 229 -22.71 -18.26 -12.67
N ALA A 230 -21.76 -18.67 -13.52
CA ALA A 230 -21.96 -19.79 -14.45
C ALA A 230 -22.27 -21.11 -13.72
N ILE A 231 -21.53 -21.42 -12.64
CA ILE A 231 -21.78 -22.62 -11.81
C ILE A 231 -23.16 -22.55 -11.15
N ALA A 232 -23.53 -21.41 -10.57
CA ALA A 232 -24.82 -21.22 -9.93
C ALA A 232 -25.97 -21.36 -10.94
N THR A 233 -25.84 -20.78 -12.13
CA THR A 233 -26.81 -20.91 -13.21
C THR A 233 -26.92 -22.37 -13.68
N ALA A 234 -25.81 -23.07 -13.87
CA ALA A 234 -25.81 -24.48 -14.27
C ALA A 234 -26.49 -25.37 -13.21
N ALA A 235 -26.20 -25.13 -11.93
CA ALA A 235 -26.85 -25.84 -10.82
C ALA A 235 -28.36 -25.55 -10.75
N ALA A 236 -28.78 -24.30 -10.96
CA ALA A 236 -30.19 -23.93 -11.00
C ALA A 236 -30.92 -24.57 -12.18
N VAL A 237 -30.30 -24.62 -13.37
CA VAL A 237 -30.84 -25.30 -14.55
C VAL A 237 -30.94 -26.81 -14.30
N ALA A 238 -29.89 -27.44 -13.77
CA ALA A 238 -29.89 -28.85 -13.43
C ALA A 238 -30.99 -29.19 -12.40
N TRP A 239 -31.16 -28.36 -11.37
CA TRP A 239 -32.22 -28.51 -10.38
C TRP A 239 -33.62 -28.36 -11.00
N ALA A 240 -33.81 -27.38 -11.89
CA ALA A 240 -35.07 -27.19 -12.60
C ALA A 240 -35.40 -28.36 -13.53
N LEU A 241 -34.42 -28.87 -14.28
CA LEU A 241 -34.58 -30.06 -15.13
C LEU A 241 -34.86 -31.31 -14.30
N HIS A 242 -34.13 -31.52 -13.21
CA HIS A 242 -34.37 -32.62 -12.28
C HIS A 242 -35.80 -32.56 -11.72
N ARG A 243 -36.26 -31.38 -11.30
CA ARG A 243 -37.63 -31.19 -10.79
C ARG A 243 -38.70 -31.40 -11.88
N LYS A 244 -38.39 -31.10 -13.14
CA LYS A 244 -39.27 -31.34 -14.28
C LYS A 244 -39.39 -32.84 -14.62
N HIS A 245 -38.30 -33.59 -14.53
CA HIS A 245 -38.28 -35.04 -14.81
C HIS A 245 -38.71 -35.90 -13.60
N HIS A 246 -38.56 -35.37 -12.39
CA HIS A 246 -39.05 -35.97 -11.15
C HIS A 246 -40.02 -35.00 -10.46
N PRO A 247 -41.22 -34.80 -11.04
CA PRO A 247 -42.25 -34.01 -10.39
C PRO A 247 -42.53 -34.63 -9.02
N SER A 248 -42.53 -33.80 -7.99
CA SER A 248 -42.94 -34.23 -6.66
C SER A 248 -44.37 -34.72 -6.76
N HIS A 249 -44.62 -36.03 -6.69
CA HIS A 249 -45.97 -36.51 -6.47
C HIS A 249 -46.44 -35.91 -5.15
N PRO A 250 -47.64 -35.29 -5.10
CA PRO A 250 -48.20 -34.86 -3.83
C PRO A 250 -48.18 -36.09 -2.93
N THR A 251 -47.54 -35.97 -1.78
CA THR A 251 -47.45 -37.05 -0.81
C THR A 251 -48.89 -37.34 -0.41
N GLU A 252 -49.48 -38.42 -0.92
CA GLU A 252 -50.69 -38.97 -0.35
C GLU A 252 -50.38 -39.18 1.13
N GLN A 253 -51.02 -38.37 1.98
CA GLN A 253 -51.00 -38.62 3.41
C GLN A 253 -51.51 -40.05 3.59
N PRO A 254 -50.75 -40.96 4.22
CA PRO A 254 -51.28 -42.26 4.54
C PRO A 254 -52.47 -42.04 5.47
N LYS A 255 -53.65 -42.50 5.07
CA LYS A 255 -54.81 -42.56 5.95
C LYS A 255 -54.39 -43.34 7.20
N ASP A 256 -54.36 -42.64 8.32
CA ASP A 256 -53.86 -43.08 9.61
C ASP A 256 -54.74 -44.22 10.15
N HIS A 257 -54.44 -45.47 9.76
CA HIS A 257 -55.02 -46.64 10.42
C HIS A 257 -54.32 -46.84 11.77
N ARG A 258 -54.99 -46.34 12.82
CA ARG A 258 -54.86 -46.71 14.24
C ARG A 258 -53.43 -46.89 14.76
N LEU A 259 -52.83 -45.81 15.24
CA LEU A 259 -51.73 -45.87 16.20
C LEU A 259 -52.28 -45.78 17.64
N SER A 260 -51.93 -46.77 18.46
CA SER A 260 -52.30 -46.86 19.88
C SER A 260 -51.65 -45.75 20.73
N PRO A 261 -52.22 -45.39 21.89
CA PRO A 261 -51.87 -44.16 22.61
C PRO A 261 -50.46 -44.09 23.23
N SER A 262 -49.65 -45.14 23.17
CA SER A 262 -48.42 -45.23 23.96
C SER A 262 -47.15 -44.66 23.30
N ARG A 263 -47.16 -44.32 21.99
CA ARG A 263 -45.97 -43.80 21.28
C ARG A 263 -45.94 -42.28 21.05
N ARG A 264 -46.94 -41.52 21.50
CA ARG A 264 -46.96 -40.03 21.36
C ARG A 264 -46.07 -39.28 22.36
N ARG A 265 -45.60 -39.91 23.44
CA ARG A 265 -44.79 -39.24 24.48
C ARG A 265 -43.27 -39.23 24.24
N SER A 266 -42.72 -40.09 23.39
CA SER A 266 -41.26 -40.14 23.17
C SER A 266 -40.75 -39.13 22.13
N ARG A 267 -41.55 -38.80 21.10
CA ARG A 267 -41.13 -37.85 20.04
C ARG A 267 -41.18 -36.37 20.44
N ARG A 268 -41.99 -35.99 21.44
CA ARG A 268 -42.04 -34.59 21.94
C ARG A 268 -40.88 -34.22 22.87
N ARG A 269 -40.13 -35.18 23.42
CA ARG A 269 -38.93 -34.90 24.24
C ARG A 269 -37.65 -34.70 23.44
N ALA A 270 -37.56 -35.21 22.21
CA ALA A 270 -36.36 -35.06 21.36
C ALA A 270 -36.29 -33.72 20.61
N ALA A 271 -37.42 -33.04 20.38
CA ALA A 271 -37.48 -31.79 19.62
C ALA A 271 -37.27 -30.51 20.46
N ALA A 272 -37.25 -30.61 21.80
CA ALA A 272 -37.08 -29.46 22.70
C ALA A 272 -35.63 -29.19 23.10
N ALA A 273 -34.66 -29.98 22.61
CA ALA A 273 -33.25 -29.89 23.01
C ALA A 273 -32.35 -29.08 22.04
N TRP A 274 -32.92 -28.48 20.98
CA TRP A 274 -32.13 -27.83 19.90
C TRP A 274 -32.44 -26.34 19.68
N PHE A 275 -33.24 -25.71 20.55
CA PHE A 275 -33.48 -24.26 20.50
C PHE A 275 -33.45 -23.66 21.91
N SER A 276 -32.27 -23.22 22.35
CA SER A 276 -32.15 -21.95 23.08
C SER A 276 -30.69 -21.46 23.08
N PRO A 277 -30.40 -20.21 22.70
CA PRO A 277 -29.06 -19.62 22.67
C PRO A 277 -28.74 -18.87 23.98
N PHE A 278 -27.45 -18.66 24.23
CA PHE A 278 -26.86 -17.77 25.26
C PHE A 278 -27.11 -18.12 26.73
N SER A 279 -26.04 -18.53 27.43
CA SER A 279 -25.49 -17.88 28.65
C SER A 279 -24.69 -18.89 29.47
N ALA A 280 -23.35 -18.83 29.41
CA ALA A 280 -22.48 -19.26 30.51
C ALA A 280 -21.03 -18.87 30.20
N VAL A 281 -20.62 -17.75 30.76
CA VAL A 281 -19.21 -17.43 31.04
C VAL A 281 -18.73 -18.47 32.07
N PRO A 282 -17.65 -19.23 31.84
CA PRO A 282 -17.09 -20.08 32.89
C PRO A 282 -16.28 -19.24 33.89
N PRO A 283 -16.37 -19.54 35.20
CA PRO A 283 -15.70 -18.78 36.24
C PRO A 283 -14.18 -19.02 36.24
N SER A 284 -13.49 -17.99 36.71
CA SER A 284 -12.08 -17.90 37.02
C SER A 284 -11.51 -19.12 37.74
N HIS A 285 -10.56 -19.81 37.10
CA HIS A 285 -9.62 -20.67 37.80
C HIS A 285 -8.36 -19.88 38.17
N SER A 286 -8.11 -19.87 39.47
CA SER A 286 -6.98 -19.31 40.19
C SER A 286 -5.65 -19.82 39.63
N LEU A 287 -4.81 -18.91 39.13
CA LEU A 287 -3.40 -19.18 38.84
C LEU A 287 -2.57 -18.98 40.13
N PRO A 288 -1.63 -19.87 40.45
CA PRO A 288 -0.77 -19.71 41.61
C PRO A 288 0.26 -18.58 41.39
N HIS A 289 0.46 -17.83 42.47
CA HIS A 289 1.42 -16.73 42.63
C HIS A 289 2.82 -17.05 42.09
N LEU A 290 3.23 -16.34 41.03
CA LEU A 290 4.64 -16.16 40.68
C LEU A 290 5.11 -14.78 41.15
N ARG A 291 6.07 -14.82 42.07
CA ARG A 291 6.69 -13.69 42.74
C ARG A 291 7.31 -12.71 41.73
N VAL A 292 6.88 -11.45 41.81
CA VAL A 292 7.57 -10.30 41.25
C VAL A 292 8.89 -10.11 42.00
N ARG A 293 10.02 -10.50 41.38
CA ARG A 293 11.35 -10.04 41.80
C ARG A 293 11.56 -8.62 41.28
N ARG A 294 11.55 -7.66 42.19
CA ARG A 294 12.11 -6.32 41.99
C ARG A 294 13.62 -6.44 41.70
N LEU A 295 14.02 -6.15 40.47
CA LEU A 295 15.33 -5.58 40.12
C LEU A 295 14.97 -4.21 39.56
N GLY A 296 15.30 -3.09 40.17
CA GLY A 296 16.65 -2.68 40.54
C GLY A 296 16.87 -1.39 39.75
N ARG A 297 16.80 -0.25 40.46
CA ARG A 297 16.95 1.10 39.93
C ARG A 297 18.18 1.21 39.01
N PHE A 298 18.00 1.50 37.73
CA PHE A 298 19.08 2.03 36.91
C PHE A 298 19.10 3.55 37.07
N ARG A 299 20.12 3.99 37.81
CA ARG A 299 20.41 5.38 38.14
C ARG A 299 20.99 6.06 36.90
N TRP A 300 20.36 7.15 36.48
CA TRP A 300 20.99 8.17 35.64
C TRP A 300 22.33 8.59 36.27
N ARG A 301 23.42 8.47 35.53
CA ARG A 301 24.67 9.20 35.81
C ARG A 301 24.94 10.15 34.65
N SER A 302 24.61 11.40 34.90
CA SER A 302 25.23 12.58 34.30
C SER A 302 26.76 12.49 34.39
N GLY A 303 27.44 12.66 33.27
CA GLY A 303 28.90 12.71 33.18
C GLY A 303 29.34 13.78 32.17
N PHE A 304 29.06 15.04 32.50
CA PHE A 304 29.66 16.21 31.85
C PHE A 304 31.06 16.43 32.44
N ARG A 305 32.11 16.12 31.67
CA ARG A 305 33.47 16.73 31.69
C ARG A 305 34.02 16.47 30.28
N GLY A 306 34.17 17.45 29.40
CA GLY A 306 34.96 18.66 29.60
C GLY A 306 36.40 18.36 29.16
N CYS A 307 36.69 18.52 27.86
CA CYS A 307 38.06 18.79 27.41
C CYS A 307 38.00 19.59 26.10
N VAL A 308 37.94 20.91 26.28
CA VAL A 308 38.44 21.89 25.32
C VAL A 308 39.96 21.84 25.40
N ARG A 309 40.63 21.60 24.28
CA ARG A 309 41.98 22.13 24.04
C ARG A 309 42.22 22.29 22.54
N SER A 310 42.35 23.54 22.16
CA SER A 310 42.77 24.09 20.87
C SER A 310 44.31 24.04 20.73
N TRP A 311 44.78 24.45 19.54
CA TRP A 311 46.16 24.65 19.07
C TRP A 311 46.86 23.33 18.68
N ARG A 312 47.30 23.08 17.44
CA ARG A 312 47.80 23.92 16.33
C ARG A 312 47.49 23.28 14.99
#